data_AF-A0A7I9W7Z8-F1
#
_entry.id   AF-A0A7I9W7Z8-F1
#
_cell.length_a   1.000
_cell.length_b   1.000
_cell.length_c   1.000
_cell.angle_alpha   90.00
_cell.angle_beta   90.00
_cell.angle_gamma   90.00
#
_symmetry.space_group_name_H-M   'P 1'
#
loop_
_entity.id
_entity.type
_entity.pdbx_description
1 polymer ?
#
loop_
_entity_poly.entity_id
_entity_poly.type
_entity_poly.pdbx_seq_one_letter_code
_entity_poly.pdbx_strand_id
1 'polypeptide(L)'
;MLLIDEIDRADDEFEALLLEFLGEAAVTVPELGTFAAPRTPIVVLTSNRSRDLHDALRRRCLYHWIDYPAPERSAAIVRRSVPGATAALIAHAAHSSARHAVWTWTSHRVSPRPSTGWPRSSPWASPI
;
A
#
# COMPACT_ATOMS: atom_id res chain seq x y z
N MET A 1 6.61 -6.29 -3.59
CA MET A 1 5.59 -5.24 -3.37
C MET A 1 4.28 -5.96 -3.13
N LEU A 2 3.52 -5.59 -2.10
CA LEU A 2 2.21 -6.13 -1.79
C LEU A 2 1.16 -5.05 -2.09
N LEU A 3 0.15 -5.36 -2.91
CA LEU A 3 -0.99 -4.48 -3.15
C LEU A 3 -2.21 -5.08 -2.45
N ILE A 4 -2.84 -4.29 -1.58
CA ILE A 4 -4.11 -4.64 -0.94
C ILE A 4 -5.14 -3.66 -1.49
N ASP A 5 -6.05 -4.17 -2.30
CA ASP A 5 -7.07 -3.37 -2.95
C ASP A 5 -8.29 -3.24 -2.04
N GLU A 6 -8.95 -2.08 -2.06
CA GLU A 6 -10.20 -1.81 -1.35
C GLU A 6 -10.19 -2.18 0.14
N ILE A 7 -9.20 -1.72 0.90
CA ILE A 7 -9.09 -2.04 2.33
C ILE A 7 -10.31 -1.62 3.16
N ASP A 8 -11.11 -0.66 2.68
CA ASP A 8 -12.39 -0.28 3.27
C ASP A 8 -13.47 -1.36 3.15
N ARG A 9 -13.25 -2.43 2.40
CA ARG A 9 -14.14 -3.60 2.36
C ARG A 9 -13.79 -4.67 3.38
N ALA A 10 -12.59 -4.62 3.96
CA ALA A 10 -12.15 -5.58 4.96
C ALA A 10 -12.93 -5.40 6.28
N ASP A 11 -12.90 -6.40 7.14
CA ASP A 11 -13.39 -6.29 8.52
C ASP A 11 -12.28 -5.82 9.48
N ASP A 12 -12.67 -5.60 10.74
CA ASP A 12 -11.76 -5.12 11.78
C ASP A 12 -10.68 -6.14 12.14
N GLU A 13 -11.00 -7.44 12.04
CA GLU A 13 -10.09 -8.55 12.32
C GLU A 13 -8.94 -8.58 11.30
N PHE A 14 -9.26 -8.38 10.03
CA PHE A 14 -8.28 -8.23 8.97
C PHE A 14 -7.44 -6.96 9.15
N GLU A 15 -8.04 -5.83 9.53
CA GLU A 15 -7.27 -4.61 9.83
C GLU A 15 -6.27 -4.81 10.98
N ALA A 16 -6.65 -5.56 12.02
CA ALA A 16 -5.77 -5.91 13.12
C ALA A 16 -4.60 -6.82 12.68
N LEU A 17 -4.89 -7.85 11.88
CA LEU A 17 -3.86 -8.71 11.28
C LEU A 17 -2.91 -7.89 10.40
N LEU A 18 -3.45 -6.97 9.60
CA LEU A 18 -2.67 -6.10 8.76
C LEU A 18 -1.77 -5.19 9.60
N LEU A 19 -2.26 -4.65 10.72
CA LEU A 19 -1.44 -3.86 11.63
C LEU A 19 -0.24 -4.64 12.18
N GLU A 20 -0.43 -5.90 12.56
CA GLU A 20 0.66 -6.80 12.95
C GLU A 20 1.66 -6.97 11.80
N PHE A 21 1.16 -7.30 10.61
CA PHE A 21 2.01 -7.49 9.43
C PHE A 21 2.81 -6.24 9.05
N LEU A 22 2.21 -5.05 9.07
CA LEU A 22 2.90 -3.80 8.80
C LEU A 22 3.96 -3.50 9.88
N GLY A 23 3.75 -4.02 11.09
CA GLY A 23 4.63 -3.93 12.25
C GLY A 23 5.82 -4.89 12.22
N GLU A 24 5.64 -6.12 11.77
CA GLU A 24 6.67 -7.17 11.89
C GLU A 24 7.13 -7.75 10.55
N ALA A 25 6.48 -7.37 9.44
CA ALA A 25 6.63 -8.03 8.14
C ALA A 25 6.43 -9.55 8.23
N ALA A 26 5.60 -10.01 9.17
CA ALA A 26 5.27 -11.40 9.40
C ALA A 26 3.77 -11.56 9.65
N VAL A 27 3.23 -12.73 9.30
CA VAL A 27 1.84 -13.10 9.53
C VAL A 27 1.81 -14.41 10.29
N THR A 28 1.04 -14.48 11.37
CA THR A 28 0.79 -15.75 12.07
C THR A 28 -0.56 -16.28 11.64
N VAL A 29 -0.59 -17.50 11.11
CA VAL A 29 -1.82 -18.21 10.81
C VAL A 29 -1.99 -19.30 11.86
N PRO A 30 -3.13 -19.36 12.58
CA PRO A 30 -3.42 -20.46 13.47
C PRO A 30 -3.20 -21.82 12.78
N GLU A 31 -2.76 -22.82 13.54
CA GLU A 31 -2.42 -24.17 13.08
C GLU A 31 -1.26 -24.30 12.07
N LEU A 32 -0.89 -23.24 11.34
CA LEU A 32 0.15 -23.24 10.31
C LEU A 32 1.44 -22.53 10.75
N GLY A 33 1.37 -21.74 11.83
CA GLY A 33 2.50 -21.03 12.39
C GLY A 33 2.76 -19.67 11.75
N THR A 34 3.96 -19.14 11.97
CA THR A 34 4.34 -17.77 11.59
C THR A 34 5.16 -17.75 10.30
N PHE A 35 4.74 -16.91 9.37
CA PHE A 35 5.38 -16.68 8.08
C PHE A 35 6.02 -15.28 8.07
N ALA A 36 7.34 -15.22 8.06
CA ALA A 36 8.08 -13.96 7.98
C ALA A 36 8.49 -13.66 6.53
N ALA A 37 8.31 -12.42 6.09
CA ALA A 37 8.79 -11.96 4.79
C ALA A 37 10.33 -11.89 4.81
N PRO A 38 11.04 -12.50 3.84
CA PRO A 38 12.50 -12.46 3.79
C PRO A 38 13.09 -11.05 3.68
N ARG A 39 12.27 -10.10 3.19
CA ARG A 39 12.58 -8.68 3.05
C ARG A 39 11.32 -7.90 3.39
N THR A 40 11.45 -6.79 4.10
CA THR A 40 10.33 -5.90 4.42
C THR A 40 9.69 -5.42 3.11
N PRO A 41 8.40 -5.74 2.85
CA PRO A 41 7.77 -5.36 1.61
C PRO A 41 7.37 -3.89 1.64
N ILE A 42 7.50 -3.25 0.47
CA ILE A 42 6.67 -2.09 0.14
C ILE A 42 5.24 -2.59 0.01
N VAL A 43 4.35 -2.14 0.89
CA VAL A 43 2.92 -2.42 0.76
C VAL A 43 2.22 -1.18 0.23
N VAL A 44 1.22 -1.37 -0.61
CA VAL A 44 0.32 -0.36 -1.14
C VAL A 44 -1.08 -0.78 -0.73
N LEU A 45 -1.80 0.09 -0.04
CA LEU A 45 -3.23 -0.12 0.27
C LEU A 45 -4.02 0.77 -0.67
N THR A 46 -5.14 0.32 -1.23
CA THR A 46 -6.11 1.18 -1.91
C THR A 46 -7.45 1.15 -1.18
N SER A 47 -8.36 2.07 -1.49
CA SER A 47 -9.64 2.22 -0.82
C SER A 47 -10.61 3.02 -1.68
N ASN A 48 -11.92 2.83 -1.54
CA ASN A 48 -12.89 3.78 -2.11
C ASN A 48 -13.48 4.71 -1.06
N ARG A 49 -12.96 4.66 0.18
CA ARG A 49 -13.49 5.37 1.34
C ARG A 49 -15.00 5.17 1.51
N SER A 50 -15.47 3.96 1.22
CA SER A 50 -16.85 3.55 1.53
C SER A 50 -17.08 3.44 3.04
N ARG A 51 -16.01 3.20 3.81
CA ARG A 51 -15.94 3.38 5.27
C ARG A 51 -14.60 4.00 5.68
N ASP A 52 -14.57 4.55 6.89
CA ASP A 52 -13.33 5.00 7.51
C ASP A 52 -12.49 3.81 7.98
N LEU A 53 -11.18 3.88 7.71
CA LEU A 53 -10.19 2.94 8.26
C LEU A 53 -9.88 3.27 9.72
N HIS A 54 -9.47 2.26 10.49
CA HIS A 54 -9.02 2.45 11.85
C HIS A 54 -7.91 3.49 11.96
N ASP A 55 -7.96 4.30 13.01
CA ASP A 55 -7.00 5.37 13.24
C ASP A 55 -5.56 4.85 13.33
N ALA A 56 -5.38 3.66 13.90
CA ALA A 56 -4.08 2.98 13.97
C ALA A 56 -3.48 2.70 12.59
N LEU A 57 -4.29 2.25 11.61
CA LEU A 57 -3.82 2.04 10.24
C LEU A 57 -3.51 3.38 9.57
N ARG A 58 -4.39 4.37 9.70
CA ARG A 58 -4.19 5.71 9.13
C ARG A 58 -2.88 6.35 9.59
N ARG A 59 -2.56 6.25 10.89
CA ARG A 59 -1.32 6.80 11.47
C ARG A 59 -0.04 6.10 11.02
N ARG A 60 -0.13 4.86 10.53
CA ARG A 60 1.00 4.12 9.95
C ARG A 60 1.14 4.33 8.44
N CYS A 61 0.22 5.08 7.83
CA CYS A 61 0.15 5.27 6.39
C CYS A 61 0.48 6.69 5.93
N LEU A 62 1.27 6.79 4.85
CA LEU A 62 1.32 8.00 4.04
C LEU A 62 0.06 8.05 3.17
N TYR A 63 -0.58 9.22 3.13
CA TYR A 63 -1.86 9.40 2.49
C TYR A 63 -1.72 10.26 1.22
N HIS A 64 -2.07 9.70 0.07
CA HIS A 64 -2.05 10.40 -1.22
C HIS A 64 -3.39 10.30 -1.92
N TRP A 65 -4.04 11.45 -2.11
CA TRP A 65 -5.30 11.56 -2.84
C TRP A 65 -5.03 11.64 -4.34
N ILE A 66 -5.67 10.75 -5.11
CA ILE A 66 -5.63 10.77 -6.57
C ILE A 66 -7.00 11.18 -7.09
N ASP A 67 -7.06 12.37 -7.69
CA ASP A 67 -8.26 12.85 -8.35
C ASP A 67 -8.54 12.09 -9.65
N TYR A 68 -9.81 12.04 -10.04
CA TYR A 68 -10.15 11.57 -11.38
C TYR A 68 -9.54 12.49 -12.43
N PRO A 69 -8.99 11.91 -13.51
CA PRO A 69 -8.58 12.70 -14.64
C PRO A 69 -9.77 13.46 -15.23
N ALA A 70 -9.51 14.69 -15.68
CA ALA A 70 -10.47 15.46 -16.46
C ALA A 70 -10.97 14.64 -17.66
N PRO A 71 -12.22 14.83 -18.12
CA PRO A 71 -12.82 14.04 -19.20
C PRO A 71 -11.94 13.95 -20.46
N GLU A 72 -11.22 15.01 -20.80
CA GLU A 72 -10.31 15.06 -21.96
C GLU A 72 -9.13 14.11 -21.77
N ARG A 73 -8.56 14.06 -20.56
CA ARG A 73 -7.46 13.14 -20.21
C ARG A 73 -7.96 11.70 -20.15
N SER A 74 -9.13 11.46 -19.59
CA SER A 74 -9.79 10.15 -19.60
C SER A 74 -10.03 9.65 -21.03
N ALA A 75 -10.53 10.52 -21.91
CA ALA A 75 -10.75 10.20 -23.32
C ALA A 75 -9.44 9.86 -24.05
N ALA A 76 -8.35 10.59 -23.76
CA ALA A 76 -7.03 10.28 -24.31
C ALA A 76 -6.51 8.91 -23.83
N ILE A 77 -6.71 8.58 -22.55
CA ILE A 77 -6.35 7.27 -21.99
C ILE A 77 -7.15 6.16 -22.68
N VAL A 78 -8.48 6.28 -22.75
CA VAL A 78 -9.36 5.28 -23.37
C VAL A 78 -9.02 5.09 -24.84
N ARG A 79 -8.76 6.18 -25.58
CA ARG A 79 -8.37 6.11 -27.00
C ARG A 79 -7.07 5.34 -27.23
N ARG A 80 -6.11 5.45 -26.29
CA ARG A 80 -4.86 4.67 -26.35
C ARG A 80 -5.10 3.19 -26.04
N SER A 81 -5.99 2.89 -25.09
CA SER A 81 -6.31 1.52 -24.69
C SER A 81 -7.18 0.78 -25.72
N VAL A 82 -8.07 1.51 -26.42
CA VAL A 82 -9.02 0.95 -27.39
C VAL A 82 -9.05 1.81 -28.67
N PRO A 83 -8.06 1.70 -29.57
CA PRO A 83 -7.93 2.57 -30.74
C PRO A 83 -9.09 2.50 -31.73
N GLY A 84 -9.80 1.36 -31.79
CA GLY A 84 -10.94 1.13 -32.70
C GLY A 84 -12.28 1.65 -32.19
N ALA A 85 -12.36 2.18 -30.96
CA ALA A 85 -13.60 2.71 -30.41
C ALA A 85 -14.00 4.03 -31.09
N THR A 86 -15.30 4.23 -31.30
CA THR A 86 -15.81 5.48 -31.87
C THR A 86 -15.59 6.65 -30.92
N ALA A 87 -15.43 7.86 -31.46
CA ALA A 87 -15.25 9.06 -30.65
C ALA A 87 -16.40 9.28 -29.65
N ALA A 88 -17.64 8.97 -30.05
CA ALA A 88 -18.82 9.05 -29.20
C ALA A 88 -18.74 8.06 -28.02
N LEU A 89 -18.33 6.82 -28.25
CA LEU A 89 -18.17 5.82 -27.19
C LEU A 89 -17.04 6.20 -26.22
N ILE A 90 -15.92 6.71 -26.74
CA ILE A 90 -14.80 7.19 -25.93
C ILE A 90 -15.23 8.35 -25.04
N ALA A 91 -15.94 9.34 -25.59
CA ALA A 91 -16.43 10.49 -24.84
C ALA A 91 -17.41 10.06 -23.73
N HIS A 92 -18.31 9.11 -24.04
CA HIS A 92 -19.25 8.56 -23.07
C HIS A 92 -18.51 7.86 -21.92
N ALA A 93 -17.59 6.93 -22.22
CA ALA A 93 -16.82 6.20 -21.21
C ALA A 93 -15.93 7.12 -20.36
N ALA A 94 -15.32 8.14 -20.98
CA ALA A 94 -14.49 9.13 -20.28
C ALA A 94 -15.27 9.94 -19.25
N HIS A 95 -16.56 10.22 -19.51
CA HIS A 95 -17.43 10.93 -18.57
C HIS A 95 -17.88 10.04 -17.39
N SER A 96 -17.98 8.72 -17.60
CA SER A 96 -18.45 7.76 -16.58
C SER A 96 -17.35 7.26 -15.62
N SER A 97 -16.08 7.51 -15.90
CA SER A 97 -14.92 6.86 -15.24
C SER A 97 -14.65 7.29 -13.78
N ALA A 98 -15.59 7.98 -13.13
CA ALA A 98 -15.38 8.62 -11.84
C ALA A 98 -15.65 7.71 -10.62
N ARG A 99 -15.00 6.53 -10.45
CA ARG A 99 -15.28 5.68 -9.25
C ARG A 99 -14.19 4.87 -8.53
N HIS A 100 -12.92 4.77 -8.96
CA HIS A 100 -11.88 4.16 -8.10
C HIS A 100 -10.72 5.10 -7.71
N ALA A 101 -10.52 5.32 -6.41
CA ALA A 101 -9.38 6.06 -5.87
C ALA A 101 -8.23 5.07 -5.61
N VAL A 102 -7.15 5.19 -6.36
CA VAL A 102 -5.93 4.41 -6.11
C VAL A 102 -5.12 5.12 -5.04
N TRP A 103 -4.76 4.43 -3.97
CA TRP A 103 -3.85 4.96 -2.96
C TRP A 103 -2.54 4.20 -3.07
N THR A 104 -1.43 4.93 -2.99
CA THR A 104 -0.09 4.34 -3.05
C THR A 104 0.56 4.49 -1.68
N TRP A 105 0.72 3.37 -0.96
CA TRP A 105 1.49 3.36 0.29
C TRP A 105 2.93 2.89 0.02
N THR A 106 3.86 3.39 0.82
CA THR A 106 5.22 2.85 0.94
C THR A 106 5.58 2.89 2.41
N SER A 107 5.71 1.73 3.06
CA SER A 107 6.46 1.62 4.31
C SER A 107 7.93 1.91 4.02
N HIS A 108 8.37 3.13 4.27
CA HIS A 108 9.72 3.31 4.79
C HIS A 108 9.61 3.31 6.31
N ARG A 109 10.01 2.21 6.96
CA ARG A 109 10.38 2.33 8.37
C ARG A 109 11.69 3.11 8.42
N VAL A 110 11.66 4.30 9.01
CA VAL A 110 12.85 4.88 9.64
C VAL A 110 13.29 3.87 10.70
N SER A 111 14.43 3.23 10.48
CA SER A 111 15.03 2.29 11.43
C SER A 111 15.10 2.91 12.83
N PRO A 112 14.46 2.32 13.86
CA PRO A 112 14.96 2.52 15.20
C PRO A 112 16.28 1.74 15.25
N ARG A 113 17.40 2.47 15.36
CA ARG A 113 18.68 1.87 15.76
C ARG A 113 18.41 0.95 16.95
N PRO A 114 18.88 -0.31 16.96
CA PRO A 114 18.81 -1.10 18.17
C PRO A 114 19.63 -0.38 19.25
N SER A 115 18.96 0.05 20.31
CA SER A 115 19.58 0.37 21.59
C SER A 115 20.00 -0.94 22.26
N THR A 116 20.96 -1.64 21.68
CA THR A 116 21.70 -2.69 22.37
C THR A 116 22.98 -2.06 22.91
N GLY A 117 22.91 -1.70 24.19
CA GLY A 117 24.12 -1.61 25.01
C GLY A 117 24.85 -2.96 24.95
N TRP A 118 26.08 -2.90 24.44
CA TRP A 118 27.25 -3.77 24.64
C TRP A 118 27.08 -5.28 24.92
N PRO A 119 27.95 -6.12 24.32
CA PRO A 119 29.21 -6.41 25.01
C PRO A 119 30.45 -6.16 24.16
N ARG A 120 31.51 -5.75 24.86
CA ARG A 120 32.87 -5.54 24.37
C ARG A 120 33.41 -6.85 23.78
N SER A 121 33.77 -6.84 22.50
CA SER A 121 34.98 -7.49 21.96
C SER A 121 34.94 -7.43 20.43
N SER A 122 35.57 -6.40 19.87
CA SER A 122 35.96 -6.37 18.46
C SER A 122 37.33 -7.06 18.33
N PRO A 123 37.52 -8.09 17.48
CA PRO A 123 38.85 -8.60 17.14
C PRO A 123 39.56 -7.81 16.03
N TRP A 124 38.94 -6.74 15.52
CA TRP A 124 39.43 -6.00 14.35
C TRP A 124 39.88 -4.58 14.70
N ALA A 125 40.72 -4.45 15.73
CA ALA A 125 41.48 -3.23 16.01
C ALA A 125 42.97 -3.56 15.96
N SER A 126 43.66 -3.12 14.90
CA SER A 126 45.12 -2.97 14.82
C SER A 126 45.52 -2.22 13.53
N PRO A 127 46.68 -1.54 13.52
CA PRO A 127 46.71 -0.08 13.41
C PRO A 127 47.54 0.43 12.22
N ILE A 128 47.23 1.64 11.74
CA ILE A 128 48.19 2.63 11.22
C ILE A 128 47.63 4.02 11.56
#